data_AF-A0A839TD11-F1
#
_entry.id   AF-A0A839TD11-F1
#
_cell.length_a   1.000
_cell.length_b   1.000
_cell.length_c   1.000
_cell.angle_alpha   90.00
_cell.angle_beta   90.00
_cell.angle_gamma   90.00
#
_symmetry.space_group_name_H-M   'P 1'
#
loop_
_entity.id
_entity.type
_entity.pdbx_description
1 polymer ?
#
loop_
_entity_poly.entity_id
_entity_poly.type
_entity_poly.pdbx_seq_one_letter_code
_entity_poly.pdbx_strand_id
1 'polypeptide(L)'
;MTDDRANPVDSQTQKPMPNNSNTDSSNTNSNSANNSVVNSSAAKPTSAPEPQIKKVDVAIAGVTYPIYCPVHEQEELHSAVSYINNYALDLKRDAPSLSQESLLVLCCLNLYEKIHTNQRNEEDRLQQSKQSEALINKIMKDAHSIL
;
A
#
# COMPACT_ATOMS: atom_id res chain seq x y z
N MET A 1 -64.04 -20.73 18.24
CA MET A 1 -65.19 -20.16 17.49
C MET A 1 -64.97 -18.66 17.47
N THR A 2 -64.49 -17.98 16.44
CA THR A 2 -64.35 -18.20 14.97
C THR A 2 -63.26 -17.20 14.52
N ASP A 3 -62.13 -17.65 13.97
CA ASP A 3 -61.80 -17.79 12.54
C ASP A 3 -61.08 -16.57 11.95
N ASP A 4 -59.74 -16.68 11.92
CA ASP A 4 -58.87 -16.12 10.90
C ASP A 4 -59.25 -16.68 9.52
N ARG A 5 -59.42 -15.81 8.52
CA ARG A 5 -59.50 -16.24 7.13
C ARG A 5 -58.83 -15.25 6.18
N ALA A 6 -57.63 -15.62 5.78
CA ALA A 6 -56.95 -15.14 4.59
C ALA A 6 -57.72 -15.53 3.31
N ASN A 7 -57.65 -14.71 2.27
CA ASN A 7 -57.90 -15.12 0.89
C ASN A 7 -57.01 -14.31 -0.09
N PRO A 8 -56.69 -14.86 -1.28
CA PRO A 8 -55.41 -14.64 -1.97
C PRO A 8 -55.47 -13.73 -3.23
N VAL A 9 -54.25 -13.35 -3.66
CA VAL A 9 -53.71 -13.16 -5.03
C VAL A 9 -54.68 -12.80 -6.16
N ASP A 10 -54.40 -11.67 -6.81
CA ASP A 10 -54.51 -11.56 -8.27
C ASP A 10 -53.24 -10.92 -8.86
N SER A 11 -52.75 -11.56 -9.91
CA SER A 11 -51.53 -11.21 -10.65
C SER A 11 -51.90 -10.42 -11.90
N GLN A 12 -51.27 -9.27 -12.16
CA GLN A 12 -51.18 -8.77 -13.52
C GLN A 12 -49.87 -8.01 -13.79
N THR A 13 -49.16 -8.58 -14.75
CA THR A 13 -47.88 -8.23 -15.36
C THR A 13 -48.03 -7.02 -16.27
N GLN A 14 -47.07 -6.09 -16.28
CA GLN A 14 -46.72 -5.34 -17.50
C GLN A 14 -45.27 -4.85 -17.49
N LYS A 15 -44.60 -5.14 -18.60
CA LYS A 15 -43.16 -5.03 -18.88
C LYS A 15 -42.71 -3.58 -19.12
N PRO A 16 -41.40 -3.30 -18.97
CA PRO A 16 -40.79 -2.03 -19.39
C PRO A 16 -40.69 -1.91 -20.92
N MET A 17 -40.96 -0.72 -21.44
CA MET A 17 -40.71 -0.34 -22.84
C MET A 17 -39.20 -0.13 -23.10
N PRO A 18 -38.67 -0.60 -24.24
CA PRO A 18 -37.40 -0.14 -24.81
C PRO A 18 -37.67 0.85 -25.97
N ASN A 19 -36.82 1.87 -26.13
CA ASN A 19 -36.68 2.54 -27.42
C ASN A 19 -35.21 2.80 -27.77
N ASN A 20 -34.97 2.68 -29.07
CA ASN A 20 -33.77 2.36 -29.81
C ASN A 20 -33.22 3.62 -30.50
N SER A 21 -31.89 3.76 -30.60
CA SER A 21 -31.21 4.16 -31.84
C SER A 21 -29.69 4.18 -31.68
N ASN A 22 -29.03 3.30 -32.45
CA ASN A 22 -27.61 3.31 -32.78
C ASN A 22 -27.20 4.61 -33.50
N THR A 23 -25.96 5.04 -33.27
CA THR A 23 -25.11 5.63 -34.32
C THR A 23 -23.65 5.29 -34.07
N ASP A 24 -23.13 4.40 -34.92
CA ASP A 24 -21.71 4.30 -35.25
C ASP A 24 -21.20 5.64 -35.80
N SER A 25 -19.99 6.05 -35.41
CA SER A 25 -19.13 6.91 -36.25
C SER A 25 -17.68 6.88 -35.75
N SER A 26 -16.89 6.07 -36.46
CA SER A 26 -15.58 6.41 -37.05
C SER A 26 -14.58 7.26 -36.26
N ASN A 27 -13.48 6.60 -35.88
CA ASN A 27 -12.13 6.82 -36.44
C ASN A 27 -11.65 8.28 -36.58
N THR A 28 -10.66 8.68 -35.79
CA THR A 28 -9.64 9.64 -36.27
C THR A 28 -8.28 9.27 -35.70
N ASN A 29 -7.56 8.47 -36.49
CA ASN A 29 -6.12 8.39 -36.52
C ASN A 29 -5.54 9.81 -36.75
N SER A 30 -4.65 10.28 -35.88
CA SER A 30 -3.79 11.45 -36.18
C SER A 30 -2.34 11.02 -36.06
N ASN A 31 -1.84 10.48 -37.18
CA ASN A 31 -0.42 10.48 -37.47
C ASN A 31 0.03 11.93 -37.62
N SER A 32 0.99 12.37 -36.80
CA SER A 32 1.86 13.47 -37.18
C SER A 32 3.30 13.02 -36.99
N ALA A 33 3.89 12.57 -38.09
CA ALA A 33 5.31 12.43 -38.26
C ALA A 33 5.89 13.77 -38.69
N ASN A 34 7.01 14.15 -38.06
CA ASN A 34 8.17 14.87 -38.61
C ASN A 34 8.71 15.87 -37.59
N ASN A 35 9.86 15.57 -36.98
CA ASN A 35 11.10 16.06 -37.57
C ASN A 35 12.32 15.45 -36.89
N SER A 36 13.18 14.88 -37.73
CA SER A 36 14.57 14.58 -37.45
C SER A 36 15.33 15.86 -37.11
N VAL A 37 15.97 15.90 -35.93
CA VAL A 37 17.20 16.66 -35.74
C VAL A 37 18.21 15.70 -35.10
N VAL A 38 19.09 15.18 -35.95
CA VAL A 38 20.36 14.59 -35.53
C VAL A 38 21.28 15.77 -35.19
N ASN A 39 21.80 15.82 -33.97
CA ASN A 39 23.10 16.44 -33.74
C ASN A 39 23.87 15.71 -32.65
N SER A 40 25.00 15.15 -33.07
CA SER A 40 26.00 14.43 -32.30
C SER A 40 26.70 15.34 -31.29
N SER A 41 27.12 14.80 -30.14
CA SER A 41 28.51 14.83 -29.61
C SER A 41 28.58 14.84 -28.08
N ALA A 42 29.58 14.11 -27.58
CA ALA A 42 30.22 14.18 -26.26
C ALA A 42 29.66 13.28 -25.13
N ALA A 43 30.29 12.11 -25.02
CA ALA A 43 30.28 11.26 -23.83
C ALA A 43 31.17 11.86 -22.72
N LYS A 44 30.63 12.04 -21.50
CA LYS A 44 31.31 11.96 -20.18
C LYS A 44 30.31 12.24 -19.04
N PRO A 45 30.57 11.81 -17.79
CA PRO A 45 30.62 10.46 -17.24
C PRO A 45 29.26 10.04 -16.64
N THR A 46 29.11 8.75 -16.34
CA THR A 46 27.93 8.11 -15.73
C THR A 46 27.56 8.78 -14.39
N SER A 47 26.63 9.74 -14.42
CA SER A 47 25.88 10.12 -13.22
C SER A 47 24.88 9.01 -12.94
N ALA A 48 24.82 8.55 -11.69
CA ALA A 48 23.77 7.65 -11.23
C ALA A 48 22.41 8.15 -11.75
N PRO A 49 21.53 7.27 -12.26
CA PRO A 49 20.26 7.69 -12.83
C PRO A 49 19.48 8.44 -11.76
N GLU A 50 19.15 9.70 -12.04
CA GLU A 50 18.34 10.54 -11.16
C GLU A 50 17.05 9.77 -10.82
N PRO A 51 16.67 9.65 -9.54
CA PRO A 51 15.53 8.84 -9.16
C PRO A 51 14.28 9.41 -9.82
N GLN A 52 13.76 8.67 -10.80
CA GLN A 52 12.53 9.05 -11.48
C GLN A 52 11.40 9.00 -10.45
N ILE A 53 10.87 10.16 -10.08
CA ILE A 53 9.71 10.27 -9.18
C ILE A 53 8.45 10.21 -10.04
N LYS A 54 7.52 9.31 -9.68
CA LYS A 54 6.21 9.19 -10.33
C LYS A 54 5.10 9.50 -9.34
N LYS A 55 4.00 10.06 -9.84
CA LYS A 55 2.76 10.21 -9.07
C LYS A 55 1.99 8.89 -9.13
N VAL A 56 1.74 8.29 -7.97
CA VAL A 56 1.03 7.01 -7.79
C VAL A 56 -0.18 7.27 -6.92
N ASP A 57 -1.36 6.88 -7.38
CA ASP A 57 -2.58 6.96 -6.60
C ASP A 57 -2.74 5.70 -5.74
N VAL A 58 -2.90 5.87 -4.43
CA VAL A 58 -3.08 4.76 -3.48
C VAL A 58 -4.43 4.84 -2.79
N ALA A 59 -5.09 3.71 -2.58
CA ALA A 59 -6.37 3.66 -1.87
C ALA A 59 -6.14 3.19 -0.43
N ILE A 60 -6.46 4.04 0.56
CA ILE A 60 -6.34 3.72 1.99
C ILE A 60 -7.71 3.90 2.63
N ALA A 61 -8.23 2.84 3.26
CA ALA A 61 -9.54 2.79 3.90
C ALA A 61 -10.72 3.24 3.00
N GLY A 62 -10.58 3.13 1.67
CA GLY A 62 -11.60 3.54 0.69
C GLY A 62 -11.48 4.98 0.19
N VAL A 63 -10.46 5.73 0.62
CA VAL A 63 -10.11 7.05 0.09
C VAL A 63 -8.86 6.96 -0.76
N THR A 64 -8.84 7.62 -1.92
CA THR A 64 -7.69 7.62 -2.83
C THR A 64 -6.82 8.85 -2.60
N TYR A 65 -5.51 8.63 -2.41
CA TYR A 65 -4.51 9.66 -2.15
C TYR A 65 -3.43 9.63 -3.24
N PRO A 66 -3.11 10.78 -3.86
CA PRO A 66 -1.97 10.89 -4.76
C PRO A 66 -0.66 11.02 -3.97
N ILE A 67 0.30 10.13 -4.22
CA ILE A 67 1.63 10.14 -3.59
C ILE A 67 2.72 10.22 -4.66
N TYR A 68 3.70 11.10 -4.48
CA TYR A 68 4.89 11.12 -5.31
C TYR A 68 5.91 10.12 -4.76
N CYS A 69 6.20 9.07 -5.52
CA CYS A 69 7.03 7.95 -5.11
C CYS A 69 8.14 7.69 -6.13
N PRO A 70 9.39 7.48 -5.69
CA PRO A 70 10.45 7.00 -6.56
C PRO A 70 10.10 5.63 -7.17
N VAL A 71 10.40 5.42 -8.46
CA VAL A 71 10.01 4.19 -9.18
C VAL A 71 10.51 2.90 -8.51
N HIS A 72 11.68 2.94 -7.86
CA HIS A 72 12.28 1.77 -7.21
C HIS A 72 11.66 1.44 -5.85
N GLU A 73 10.91 2.36 -5.24
CA GLU A 73 10.23 2.16 -3.96
C GLU A 73 8.73 1.89 -4.13
N GLN A 74 8.22 1.93 -5.36
CA GLN A 74 6.80 1.80 -5.64
C GLN A 74 6.23 0.46 -5.15
N GLU A 75 7.00 -0.63 -5.23
CA GLU A 75 6.59 -1.94 -4.71
C GLU A 75 6.38 -1.91 -3.19
N GLU A 76 7.31 -1.32 -2.45
CA GLU A 76 7.20 -1.18 -1.00
C GLU A 76 6.06 -0.27 -0.58
N LEU A 77 5.79 0.79 -1.36
CA LEU A 77 4.60 1.62 -1.16
C LEU A 77 3.31 0.78 -1.28
N HIS A 78 3.19 -0.05 -2.31
CA HIS A 78 2.01 -0.91 -2.49
C HIS A 78 1.89 -1.96 -1.38
N SER A 79 3.01 -2.53 -0.95
CA SER A 79 3.08 -3.44 0.20
C SER A 79 2.56 -2.77 1.48
N ALA A 80 3.05 -1.57 1.78
CA ALA A 80 2.61 -0.78 2.94
C ALA A 80 1.11 -0.42 2.88
N VAL A 81 0.61 -0.03 1.71
CA VAL A 81 -0.82 0.26 1.50
C VAL A 81 -1.68 -0.99 1.73
N SER A 82 -1.25 -2.15 1.23
CA SER A 82 -1.93 -3.43 1.47
C SER A 82 -1.97 -3.77 2.96
N TYR A 83 -0.83 -3.61 3.65
CA TYR A 83 -0.74 -3.84 5.10
C TYR A 83 -1.72 -2.96 5.88
N ILE A 84 -1.72 -1.65 5.63
CA ILE A 84 -2.60 -0.69 6.33
C ILE A 84 -4.06 -1.05 6.11
N ASN A 85 -4.46 -1.37 4.88
CA ASN A 85 -5.86 -1.71 4.58
C ASN A 85 -6.31 -2.99 5.26
N ASN A 86 -5.48 -4.04 5.26
CA ASN A 86 -5.80 -5.30 5.95
C ASN A 86 -5.92 -5.06 7.45
N TYR A 87 -4.98 -4.30 8.03
CA TYR A 87 -5.02 -3.97 9.45
C TYR A 87 -6.26 -3.13 9.82
N ALA A 88 -6.61 -2.13 9.01
CA ALA A 88 -7.81 -1.32 9.22
C ALA A 88 -9.10 -2.15 9.10
N LEU A 89 -9.13 -3.16 8.22
CA LEU A 89 -10.25 -4.11 8.09
C LEU A 89 -10.39 -4.98 9.34
N ASP A 90 -9.29 -5.52 9.86
CA ASP A 90 -9.28 -6.30 11.09
C ASP A 90 -9.76 -5.46 12.28
N LEU A 91 -9.26 -4.23 12.38
CA LEU A 91 -9.65 -3.30 13.43
C LEU A 91 -11.15 -2.92 13.35
N LYS A 92 -11.68 -2.77 12.14
CA LYS A 92 -13.11 -2.51 11.91
C LYS A 92 -13.97 -3.71 12.29
N ARG A 93 -13.48 -4.94 12.14
CA ARG A 93 -14.18 -6.15 12.59
C ARG A 93 -14.29 -6.18 14.11
N ASP A 94 -13.23 -5.78 14.80
CA ASP A 94 -13.19 -5.79 16.26
C ASP A 94 -13.95 -4.60 16.88
N ALA A 95 -14.03 -3.47 16.15
CA ALA A 95 -14.73 -2.25 16.59
C ALA A 95 -15.58 -1.60 15.47
N PRO A 96 -16.73 -2.20 15.11
CA PRO A 96 -17.53 -1.78 13.95
C PRO A 96 -18.26 -0.44 14.13
N SER A 97 -18.40 0.05 15.36
CA SER A 97 -19.04 1.33 15.66
C SER A 97 -18.13 2.54 15.49
N LEU A 98 -16.82 2.33 15.30
CA LEU A 98 -15.85 3.41 15.16
C LEU A 98 -15.91 4.05 13.77
N SER A 99 -15.69 5.37 13.75
CA SER A 99 -15.54 6.11 12.50
C SER A 99 -14.24 5.73 11.78
N GLN A 100 -14.21 5.96 10.47
CA GLN A 100 -13.02 5.70 9.65
C GLN A 100 -11.79 6.49 10.12
N GLU A 101 -11.97 7.75 10.49
CA GLU A 101 -10.92 8.60 11.05
C GLU A 101 -10.38 8.02 12.37
N SER A 102 -11.27 7.58 13.27
CA SER A 102 -10.86 6.96 14.54
C SER A 102 -10.12 5.64 14.33
N LEU A 103 -10.56 4.82 13.36
CA LEU A 103 -9.86 3.59 12.98
C LEU A 103 -8.47 3.88 12.42
N LEU A 104 -8.33 4.91 11.58
CA LEU A 104 -7.04 5.32 11.02
C LEU A 104 -6.10 5.84 12.11
N VAL A 105 -6.60 6.67 13.04
CA VAL A 105 -5.82 7.14 14.20
C VAL A 105 -5.33 5.96 15.03
N LEU A 106 -6.20 4.99 15.32
CA LEU A 106 -5.83 3.80 16.07
C LEU A 106 -4.81 2.93 15.33
N CYS A 107 -4.93 2.81 14.00
CA CYS A 107 -3.92 2.17 13.15
C CYS A 107 -2.55 2.86 13.27
N CYS A 108 -2.50 4.19 13.22
CA CYS A 108 -1.26 4.95 13.39
C CYS A 108 -0.63 4.73 14.77
N LEU A 109 -1.44 4.76 15.84
CA LEU A 109 -0.97 4.51 17.21
C LEU A 109 -0.39 3.10 17.37
N ASN A 110 -1.05 2.09 16.79
CA ASN A 110 -0.55 0.72 16.83
C ASN A 110 0.74 0.53 16.03
N LEU A 111 0.84 1.17 14.86
CA LEU A 111 2.05 1.12 14.05
C LEU A 111 3.25 1.75 14.77
N TYR A 112 3.03 2.87 15.47
CA TYR A 112 4.06 3.47 16.32
C TYR A 112 4.56 2.49 17.39
N GLU A 113 3.65 1.79 18.09
CA GLU A 113 4.03 0.81 19.10
C GLU A 113 4.88 -0.34 18.51
N LYS A 114 4.52 -0.83 17.32
CA LYS A 114 5.27 -1.85 16.59
C LYS A 114 6.67 -1.37 16.22
N ILE A 115 6.78 -0.17 15.66
CA ILE A 115 8.07 0.43 15.27
C ILE A 115 8.95 0.64 16.50
N HIS A 116 8.40 1.23 17.57
CA HIS A 116 9.14 1.51 18.80
C HIS A 116 9.61 0.22 19.50
N THR A 117 8.78 -0.82 19.50
CA THR A 117 9.16 -2.13 20.07
C THR A 117 10.24 -2.80 19.24
N ASN A 118 10.18 -2.73 17.90
CA ASN A 118 11.23 -3.23 17.03
C ASN A 118 12.57 -2.51 17.29
N GLN A 119 12.57 -1.18 17.37
CA GLN A 119 13.77 -0.39 17.66
C GLN A 119 14.43 -0.81 18.99
N ARG A 120 13.66 -0.96 20.07
CA ARG A 120 14.20 -1.45 21.35
C ARG A 120 14.80 -2.85 21.24
N ASN A 121 14.14 -3.76 20.52
CA ASN A 121 14.65 -5.12 20.35
C ASN A 121 15.97 -5.13 19.55
N GLU A 122 16.13 -4.25 18.57
CA GLU A 122 17.38 -4.08 17.83
C GLU A 122 18.52 -3.56 18.73
N GLU A 123 18.22 -2.59 19.60
CA GLU A 123 19.17 -2.08 20.61
C GLU A 123 19.61 -3.18 21.58
N ASP A 124 18.67 -3.97 22.10
CA ASP A 124 18.94 -5.10 22.99
C ASP A 124 19.84 -6.14 22.29
N ARG A 125 19.54 -6.46 21.01
CA ARG A 125 20.35 -7.40 20.22
C ARG A 125 21.78 -6.87 20.00
N LEU A 126 21.92 -5.57 19.76
CA LEU A 126 23.24 -4.94 19.60
C LEU A 126 24.03 -4.97 20.91
N GLN A 127 23.37 -4.72 22.05
CA GLN A 127 24.01 -4.79 23.36
C GLN A 127 24.44 -6.22 23.71
N GLN A 128 23.62 -7.22 23.42
CA GLN A 128 23.97 -8.62 23.62
C GLN A 128 25.16 -9.04 22.74
N SER A 129 25.21 -8.55 21.49
CA SER A 129 26.35 -8.78 20.59
C SER A 129 27.64 -8.15 21.13
N LYS A 130 27.58 -6.94 21.70
CA LYS A 130 28.76 -6.31 22.33
C LYS A 130 29.23 -7.09 23.56
N GLN A 131 28.29 -7.58 24.37
CA GLN A 131 28.62 -8.39 25.55
C GLN A 131 29.25 -9.73 25.15
N SER A 132 28.74 -10.40 24.13
CA SER A 132 29.32 -11.66 23.65
C SER A 132 30.73 -11.44 23.08
N GLU A 133 30.94 -10.38 22.30
CA GLU A 133 32.27 -10.02 21.78
C GLU A 133 33.27 -9.69 22.90
N ALA A 134 32.85 -8.95 23.93
CA ALA A 134 33.69 -8.65 25.09
C ALA A 134 34.11 -9.92 25.86
N LEU A 135 33.19 -10.89 26.00
CA LEU A 135 33.49 -12.18 26.61
C LEU A 135 34.49 -12.99 25.77
N ILE A 136 34.32 -13.02 24.45
CA ILE A 136 35.25 -13.69 23.53
C ILE A 136 36.64 -13.06 23.62
N ASN A 137 36.72 -11.72 23.61
CA ASN A 137 37.99 -10.99 23.74
C ASN A 137 38.68 -11.28 25.08
N LYS A 138 37.92 -11.40 26.17
CA LYS A 138 38.47 -11.79 27.47
C LYS A 138 39.07 -13.20 27.44
N ILE A 139 38.35 -14.17 26.88
CA ILE A 139 38.82 -15.55 26.75
C ILE A 139 40.10 -15.62 25.91
N MET A 140 40.14 -14.90 24.77
CA MET A 140 41.35 -14.86 23.93
C MET A 140 42.54 -14.26 24.68
N LYS A 141 42.34 -13.17 25.42
CA LYS A 141 43.41 -12.54 26.20
C LYS A 141 43.95 -13.47 27.29
N ASP A 142 43.06 -14.17 28.00
CA ASP A 142 43.45 -15.11 29.04
C ASP A 142 44.24 -16.30 28.45
N ALA A 143 43.83 -16.82 27.29
CA ALA A 143 44.56 -17.89 26.59
C ALA A 143 45.96 -17.47 26.14
N HIS A 144 46.13 -16.23 25.66
CA HIS A 144 47.43 -15.69 25.27
C HIS A 144 48.33 -15.34 26.47
N SER A 145 47.77 -15.13 27.66
CA SER A 145 48.54 -14.80 28.86
C SER A 145 49.10 -16.01 29.61
N ILE A 146 48.66 -17.23 29.26
CA ILE A 146 49.07 -18.50 29.90
C ILE A 146 50.27 -19.14 29.18
N LEU A 147 50.58 -18.71 27.95
CA LEU A 147 51.73 -19.14 27.16
C LEU A 147 52.91 -18.17 27.35
#